data_AF-A0A1M3IWD8-F1
#
_entry.id   AF-A0A1M3IWD8-F1
#
_cell.length_a   1.000
_cell.length_b   1.000
_cell.length_c   1.000
_cell.angle_alpha   90.00
_cell.angle_beta   90.00
_cell.angle_gamma   90.00
#
_symmetry.space_group_name_H-M   'P 1'
#
loop_
_entity.id
_entity.type
_entity.pdbx_description
1 polymer ?
#
loop_
_entity_poly.entity_id
_entity_poly.type
_entity_poly.pdbx_seq_one_letter_code
_entity_poly.pdbx_strand_id
1 'polypeptide(L)'
;MKKNNILLVFILGIILLGCQQQKILKTEVSPWVETIATIISSPSITDGSYDYIIKYEASESTAINKEGKSINGIIEQFSISQRRPLNNQKLRLKYMKEEPIIFEFLDPIKFE
;
A
#
# COMPACT_ATOMS: atom_id res chain seq x y z
N MET A 1 -72.11 12.85 -9.21
CA MET A 1 -70.95 12.49 -10.07
C MET A 1 -69.66 12.83 -9.32
N LYS A 2 -68.99 11.84 -8.71
CA LYS A 2 -67.77 12.04 -7.92
C LYS A 2 -66.57 11.96 -8.85
N LYS A 3 -65.81 13.06 -8.98
CA LYS A 3 -64.62 13.15 -9.84
C LYS A 3 -63.43 12.44 -9.19
N ASN A 4 -62.72 11.70 -10.04
CA ASN A 4 -61.57 10.84 -9.78
C ASN A 4 -60.41 11.53 -9.06
N ASN A 5 -60.06 11.03 -7.87
CA ASN A 5 -58.82 11.36 -7.15
C ASN A 5 -57.77 10.22 -7.21
N ILE A 6 -57.85 9.34 -8.21
CA ILE A 6 -57.02 8.12 -8.28
C ILE A 6 -55.67 8.36 -8.99
N LEU A 7 -55.51 9.49 -9.71
CA LEU A 7 -54.28 9.76 -10.47
C LEU A 7 -53.09 10.22 -9.60
N LEU A 8 -53.35 10.75 -8.41
CA LEU A 8 -52.33 11.36 -7.55
C LEU A 8 -51.52 10.33 -6.73
N VAL A 9 -52.05 9.11 -6.55
CA VAL A 9 -51.38 8.04 -5.81
C VAL A 9 -50.33 7.33 -6.67
N PHE A 10 -50.53 7.27 -7.99
CA PHE A 10 -49.61 6.58 -8.90
C PHE A 10 -48.29 7.35 -9.13
N ILE A 11 -48.33 8.69 -9.11
CA ILE A 11 -47.13 9.53 -9.33
C ILE A 11 -46.23 9.53 -8.08
N LEU A 12 -46.81 9.38 -6.89
CA LEU A 12 -46.03 9.36 -5.64
C LEU A 12 -45.25 8.05 -5.42
N GLY A 13 -45.71 6.93 -6.01
CA GLY A 13 -45.01 5.64 -5.94
C GLY A 13 -43.72 5.57 -6.75
N ILE A 14 -43.66 6.24 -7.91
CA ILE A 14 -42.52 6.16 -8.83
C ILE A 14 -41.30 6.93 -8.29
N ILE A 15 -41.53 8.00 -7.53
CA ILE A 15 -40.45 8.83 -6.97
C ILE A 15 -39.69 8.09 -5.84
N LEU A 16 -40.35 7.18 -5.11
CA LEU A 16 -39.72 6.40 -4.03
C LEU A 16 -38.91 5.19 -4.55
N LEU A 17 -39.18 4.69 -5.76
CA LEU A 17 -38.38 3.61 -6.38
C LEU A 17 -37.13 4.12 -7.12
N GLY A 18 -37.10 5.39 -7.54
CA GLY A 18 -35.96 5.98 -8.25
C GLY A 18 -34.74 6.30 -7.37
N CYS A 19 -34.89 6.25 -6.05
CA CYS A 19 -33.82 6.51 -5.07
C CYS A 19 -33.14 5.24 -4.56
N GLN A 20 -33.14 4.15 -5.34
CA GLN A 20 -32.12 3.11 -5.16
C GLN A 20 -30.81 3.67 -5.69
N GLN A 21 -30.17 4.51 -4.86
CA GLN A 21 -28.77 4.89 -4.94
C GLN A 21 -27.97 3.66 -5.39
N GLN A 22 -27.52 3.69 -6.64
CA GLN A 22 -26.36 2.93 -7.05
C GLN A 22 -25.24 3.35 -6.10
N LYS A 23 -25.07 2.61 -5.02
CA LYS A 23 -23.84 2.62 -4.24
C LYS A 23 -22.78 2.17 -5.22
N ILE A 24 -22.12 3.13 -5.85
CA ILE A 24 -20.89 2.93 -6.58
C ILE A 24 -19.97 2.27 -5.55
N LEU A 25 -19.81 0.96 -5.67
CA LEU A 25 -18.88 0.19 -4.89
C LEU A 25 -17.51 0.66 -5.35
N LYS A 26 -17.01 1.76 -4.75
CA LYS A 26 -15.62 2.14 -4.87
C LYS A 26 -14.86 1.01 -4.20
N THR A 27 -14.34 0.08 -4.99
CA THR A 27 -13.32 -0.85 -4.53
C THR A 27 -12.16 0.03 -4.11
N GLU A 28 -12.03 0.26 -2.81
CA GLU A 28 -10.90 1.00 -2.24
C GLU A 28 -9.65 0.19 -2.61
N VAL A 29 -8.90 0.69 -3.60
CA VAL A 29 -7.62 0.08 -3.98
C VAL A 29 -6.68 0.34 -2.80
N SER A 30 -6.19 -0.74 -2.19
CA SER A 30 -5.23 -0.64 -1.09
C SER A 30 -4.05 0.26 -1.49
N PRO A 31 -3.65 1.24 -0.65
CA PRO A 31 -2.48 2.06 -0.93
C PRO A 31 -1.16 1.29 -0.77
N TRP A 32 -1.23 0.06 -0.23
CA TRP A 32 -0.09 -0.82 0.01
C TRP A 32 0.07 -1.85 -1.11
N VAL A 33 1.32 -2.06 -1.53
CA VAL A 33 1.73 -3.09 -2.49
C VAL A 33 2.71 -4.04 -1.80
N GLU A 34 2.46 -5.36 -1.91
CA GLU A 34 3.38 -6.37 -1.39
C GLU A 34 4.52 -6.66 -2.37
N THR A 35 5.72 -6.89 -1.84
CA THR A 35 6.91 -7.27 -2.60
C THR A 35 7.87 -8.09 -1.73
N ILE A 36 9.01 -8.49 -2.29
CA ILE A 36 10.07 -9.21 -1.60
C ILE A 36 11.28 -8.29 -1.42
N ALA A 37 11.67 -8.07 -0.17
CA ALA A 37 12.96 -7.50 0.18
C ALA A 37 14.05 -8.55 0.27
N THR A 38 15.27 -8.13 -0.04
CA THR A 38 16.51 -8.81 0.32
C THR A 38 17.23 -7.98 1.37
N ILE A 39 17.64 -8.63 2.46
CA ILE A 39 18.51 -8.00 3.48
C ILE A 39 19.96 -8.29 3.11
N ILE A 40 20.77 -7.24 2.97
CA ILE A 40 22.21 -7.34 2.72
C ILE A 40 22.92 -6.85 3.98
N SER A 41 23.49 -7.78 4.76
CA SER A 41 24.13 -7.46 6.03
C SER A 41 25.65 -7.27 5.85
N SER A 42 26.18 -6.21 6.46
CA SER A 42 27.62 -6.00 6.58
C SER A 42 28.22 -6.92 7.66
N PRO A 43 29.44 -7.45 7.47
CA PRO A 43 30.18 -8.09 8.56
C PRO A 43 30.74 -7.08 9.57
N SER A 44 30.83 -5.80 9.20
CA SER A 44 31.40 -4.74 10.03
C SER A 44 30.39 -4.22 11.04
N ILE A 45 30.90 -3.82 12.20
CA ILE A 45 30.15 -3.17 13.26
C ILE A 45 30.51 -1.68 13.25
N THR A 46 29.50 -0.82 13.21
CA THR A 46 29.62 0.64 13.34
C THR A 46 28.91 1.03 14.63
N ASP A 47 29.63 1.66 15.57
CA ASP A 47 29.08 2.14 16.85
C ASP A 47 28.31 1.06 17.65
N GLY A 48 28.84 -0.17 17.65
CA GLY A 48 28.24 -1.30 18.38
C GLY A 48 27.01 -1.91 17.70
N SER A 49 26.66 -1.47 16.49
CA SER A 49 25.54 -2.01 15.70
C SER A 49 26.01 -2.58 14.36
N TYR A 50 25.25 -3.52 13.83
CA TYR A 50 25.44 -4.05 12.48
C TYR A 50 24.63 -3.22 11.48
N ASP A 51 25.33 -2.72 10.47
CA ASP A 51 24.70 -2.05 9.34
C ASP A 51 24.16 -3.09 8.35
N TYR A 52 22.99 -2.79 7.79
CA TYR A 52 22.41 -3.59 6.72
C TYR A 52 21.58 -2.74 5.76
N ILE A 53 21.40 -3.26 4.55
CA ILE A 53 20.58 -2.65 3.50
C ILE A 53 19.33 -3.49 3.31
N ILE A 54 18.19 -2.82 3.24
CA ILE A 54 16.91 -3.37 2.83
C ILE A 54 16.73 -3.02 1.37
N LYS A 55 16.75 -4.04 0.49
CA LYS A 55 16.65 -3.87 -0.96
C LYS A 55 15.37 -4.48 -1.50
N TYR A 56 14.54 -3.71 -2.20
CA TYR A 56 13.32 -4.22 -2.84
C TYR A 56 13.00 -3.44 -4.12
N GLU A 57 12.17 -4.02 -4.97
CA GLU A 57 11.66 -3.36 -6.17
C GLU A 57 10.28 -2.76 -5.89
N ALA A 58 10.12 -1.47 -6.19
CA ALA A 58 8.87 -0.73 -6.04
C ALA A 58 8.17 -0.51 -7.39
N SER A 59 8.03 -1.57 -8.20
CA SER A 59 7.55 -1.51 -9.59
C SER A 59 6.17 -0.86 -9.77
N GLU A 60 5.31 -0.97 -8.76
CA GLU A 60 3.97 -0.36 -8.78
C GLU A 60 3.92 1.05 -8.22
N SER A 61 5.04 1.62 -7.75
CA SER A 61 5.05 2.97 -7.18
C SER A 61 4.59 4.02 -8.20
N THR A 62 3.79 4.96 -7.70
CA THR A 62 3.32 6.15 -8.41
C THR A 62 4.05 7.41 -7.93
N ALA A 63 5.03 7.28 -7.05
CA ALA A 63 5.78 8.41 -6.50
C ALA A 63 6.65 9.10 -7.57
N ILE A 64 6.74 10.41 -7.45
CA ILE A 64 7.54 11.28 -8.32
C ILE A 64 8.46 12.11 -7.43
N ASN A 65 9.75 12.17 -7.76
CA ASN A 65 10.73 12.95 -7.02
C ASN A 65 10.65 14.45 -7.36
N LYS A 66 11.49 15.27 -6.71
CA LYS A 66 11.50 16.73 -6.90
C LYS A 66 11.89 17.15 -8.32
N GLU A 67 12.59 16.29 -9.04
CA GLU A 67 13.01 16.48 -10.43
C GLU A 67 11.95 16.01 -11.45
N GLY A 68 10.79 15.53 -10.99
CA GLY A 68 9.72 15.05 -11.87
C GLY A 68 9.94 13.62 -12.39
N LYS A 69 10.89 12.86 -11.83
CA LYS A 69 11.19 11.49 -12.21
C LYS A 69 10.42 10.49 -11.33
N SER A 70 9.86 9.45 -11.97
CA SER A 70 9.19 8.35 -11.27
C SER A 70 10.16 7.55 -10.39
N ILE A 71 9.68 7.15 -9.20
CA ILE A 71 10.39 6.32 -8.24
C ILE A 71 9.75 4.93 -8.22
N ASN A 72 9.90 4.17 -9.32
CA ASN A 72 9.29 2.85 -9.49
C ASN A 72 10.30 1.72 -9.75
N GLY A 73 11.54 1.91 -9.28
CA GLY A 73 12.64 0.96 -9.45
C GLY A 73 13.08 0.32 -8.13
N ILE A 74 14.35 -0.07 -8.10
CA ILE A 74 14.99 -0.61 -6.90
C ILE A 74 15.14 0.49 -5.85
N ILE A 75 14.71 0.18 -4.64
CA ILE A 75 14.92 0.97 -3.44
C ILE A 75 15.93 0.23 -2.56
N GLU A 76 16.90 0.98 -2.03
CA GLU A 76 17.88 0.52 -1.06
C GLU A 76 17.82 1.46 0.14
N GLN A 77 17.48 0.92 1.32
CA GLN A 77 17.43 1.68 2.57
C GLN A 77 18.45 1.15 3.57
N PHE A 78 19.22 2.06 4.16
CA PHE A 78 20.17 1.73 5.22
C PHE A 78 19.45 1.61 6.56
N SER A 79 19.84 0.62 7.35
CA SER A 79 19.34 0.41 8.70
C SER A 79 20.41 -0.21 9.59
N ILE A 80 20.18 -0.17 10.90
CA ILE A 80 21.11 -0.64 11.93
C ILE A 80 20.40 -1.59 12.90
N SER A 81 21.13 -2.57 13.43
CA SER A 81 20.61 -3.54 14.40
C SER A 81 21.68 -3.96 15.41
N GLN A 82 21.27 -4.26 16.64
CA GLN A 82 22.15 -4.79 17.69
C GLN A 82 22.64 -6.22 17.38
N ARG A 83 21.86 -6.97 16.60
CA ARG A 83 22.19 -8.32 16.13
C ARG A 83 22.35 -8.33 14.64
N ARG A 84 23.32 -9.09 14.14
CA ARG A 84 23.57 -9.23 12.71
C ARG A 84 22.41 -9.94 12.02
N PRO A 85 21.71 -9.29 11.07
CA PRO A 85 20.70 -9.98 10.28
C PRO A 85 21.35 -11.06 9.42
N LEU A 86 20.65 -12.18 9.19
CA LEU A 86 21.09 -13.17 8.19
C LEU A 86 21.27 -12.49 6.84
N ASN A 87 22.45 -12.65 6.25
CA ASN A 87 22.77 -12.04 4.96
C ASN A 87 21.99 -12.74 3.82
N ASN A 88 21.56 -11.97 2.83
CA ASN A 88 20.78 -12.39 1.67
C ASN A 88 19.43 -13.07 2.00
N GLN A 89 18.90 -12.91 3.23
CA GLN A 89 17.55 -13.40 3.53
C GLN A 89 16.52 -12.62 2.72
N LYS A 90 15.48 -13.34 2.27
CA LYS A 90 14.33 -12.77 1.59
C LYS A 90 13.16 -12.65 2.55
N LEU A 91 12.51 -11.49 2.59
CA LEU A 91 11.39 -11.20 3.48
C LEU A 91 10.26 -10.56 2.67
N ARG A 92 9.02 -10.94 2.95
CA ARG A 92 7.87 -10.19 2.45
C ARG A 92 7.80 -8.84 3.15
N LEU A 93 7.55 -7.80 2.38
CA LEU A 93 7.20 -6.48 2.88
C LEU A 93 6.06 -5.92 2.05
N LYS A 94 5.41 -4.89 2.59
CA LYS A 94 4.52 -4.02 1.81
C LYS A 94 5.04 -2.59 1.85
N TYR A 95 4.89 -1.85 0.76
CA TYR A 95 5.26 -0.44 0.67
C TYR A 95 4.08 0.41 0.20
N MET A 96 4.10 1.71 0.52
CA MET A 96 3.08 2.66 0.08
C MET A 96 3.27 3.05 -1.38
N LYS A 97 2.23 2.95 -2.20
CA LYS A 97 2.29 3.21 -3.65
C LYS A 97 2.74 4.64 -3.98
N GLU A 98 2.25 5.61 -3.21
CA GLU A 98 2.53 7.03 -3.41
C GLU A 98 3.82 7.51 -2.72
N GLU A 99 4.36 6.72 -1.78
CA GLU A 99 5.59 7.02 -1.05
C GLU A 99 6.34 5.71 -0.70
N PRO A 100 7.02 5.08 -1.68
CA PRO A 100 7.49 3.71 -1.56
C PRO A 100 8.65 3.52 -0.58
N ILE A 101 9.20 4.61 -0.02
CA ILE A 101 10.16 4.57 1.09
C ILE A 101 9.48 4.21 2.42
N ILE A 102 8.16 4.37 2.54
CA ILE A 102 7.38 3.91 3.69
C ILE A 102 7.02 2.44 3.44
N PHE A 103 7.49 1.56 4.32
CA PHE A 103 7.26 0.13 4.21
C PHE A 103 7.07 -0.54 5.57
N GLU A 104 6.49 -1.75 5.55
CA GLU A 104 6.35 -2.64 6.70
C GLU A 104 6.79 -4.05 6.32
N PHE A 105 7.59 -4.69 7.18
CA PHE A 105 7.87 -6.12 7.03
C PHE A 105 6.66 -6.95 7.41
N LEU A 106 6.35 -7.93 6.57
CA LEU A 106 5.30 -8.94 6.81
C LEU A 106 5.87 -10.21 7.45
N ASP A 107 7.16 -10.45 7.26
CA ASP A 107 7.90 -11.56 7.87
C ASP A 107 8.97 -11.00 8.82
N PRO A 108 9.27 -11.67 9.95
CA PRO A 108 10.29 -11.23 10.88
C PRO A 108 11.71 -11.38 10.30
N ILE A 109 12.58 -10.41 10.59
CA ILE A 109 14.01 -10.51 10.29
C ILE A 109 14.63 -11.62 11.13
N LYS A 110 15.38 -12.51 10.49
CA LYS A 110 16.19 -13.53 11.17
C LYS A 110 17.60 -12.99 11.42
N PHE A 111 18.19 -13.42 12.52
CA PHE A 111 19.50 -12.97 12.99
C PHE A 111 20.43 -14.16 13.24
N GLU A 112 21.74 -13.93 13.14
CA GLU A 112 22.78 -14.88 13.55
C GLU A 112 22.77 -15.14 15.07
#